data_AF-A0A0D3B8X2-F1
#
_entry.id   AF-A0A0D3B8X2-F1
#
_cell.length_a   1.000
_cell.length_b   1.000
_cell.length_c   1.000
_cell.angle_alpha   90.00
_cell.angle_beta   90.00
_cell.angle_gamma   90.00
#
_symmetry.space_group_name_H-M   'P 1'
#
loop_
_entity.id
_entity.type
_entity.pdbx_description
1 polymer ?
#
loop_
_entity_poly.entity_id
_entity_poly.type
_entity_poly.pdbx_seq_one_letter_code
_entity_poly.pdbx_strand_id
1 'polypeptide(L)'
;MYLLKNDQADLALKHLEAAVLDQDKNWSWSSELICSFFLHFEKSKDVDGAEELCKTLAKWSPLGSESYTLLLKTYVAAERACNGMQKRLEEEGIEIDDEMEGLLSKICT
;
A
#
# COMPACT_ATOMS: atom_id res chain seq x y z
N MET A 1 -8.71 14.71 1.93
CA MET A 1 -8.51 14.58 0.46
C MET A 1 -7.90 15.82 -0.23
N TYR A 2 -7.62 16.94 0.46
CA TYR A 2 -6.93 18.10 -0.13
C TYR A 2 -5.42 17.90 -0.30
N LEU A 3 -4.76 17.25 0.67
CA LEU A 3 -3.30 17.02 0.64
C LEU A 3 -2.85 16.03 -0.45
N LEU A 4 -3.62 14.96 -0.69
CA LEU A 4 -3.37 14.00 -1.77
C LEU A 4 -3.52 14.60 -3.17
N LYS A 5 -4.23 15.74 -3.30
CA LYS A 5 -4.34 16.46 -4.58
C LYS A 5 -3.14 17.35 -4.87
N ASN A 6 -2.29 17.61 -3.87
CA ASN A 6 -1.14 18.51 -3.96
C ASN A 6 0.21 17.77 -3.90
N ASP A 7 0.24 16.46 -4.17
CA ASP A 7 1.45 15.61 -4.03
C ASP A 7 2.10 15.67 -2.63
N GLN A 8 1.28 15.89 -1.59
CA GLN A 8 1.73 15.93 -0.20
C GLN A 8 1.31 14.66 0.56
N ALA A 9 1.49 13.49 -0.05
CA ALA A 9 1.13 12.21 0.56
C ALA A 9 1.91 11.95 1.86
N ASP A 10 3.21 12.26 1.90
CA ASP A 10 4.03 12.13 3.11
C ASP A 10 3.51 12.97 4.28
N LEU A 11 3.11 14.21 3.99
CA LEU A 11 2.56 15.11 5.01
C LEU A 11 1.19 14.63 5.48
N ALA A 12 0.35 14.15 4.55
CA ALA A 12 -0.93 13.55 4.89
C ALA A 12 -0.74 12.31 5.78
N LEU A 13 0.21 11.45 5.45
CA LEU A 13 0.55 10.26 6.22
C LEU A 13 1.03 10.63 7.63
N LYS A 14 1.95 11.59 7.76
CA LYS A 14 2.43 12.08 9.07
C LYS A 14 1.31 12.66 9.94
N HIS A 15 0.41 13.45 9.36
CA HIS A 15 -0.74 13.97 10.10
C HIS A 15 -1.69 12.87 10.56
N LEU A 16 -1.87 11.85 9.73
CA LEU A 16 -2.68 10.68 10.07
C LEU A 16 -2.01 9.86 11.18
N GLU A 17 -0.72 9.54 11.07
CA GLU A 17 0.05 8.85 12.11
C GLU A 17 -0.05 9.58 13.46
N ALA A 18 0.08 10.91 13.45
CA ALA A 18 -0.08 11.75 14.64
C ALA A 18 -1.49 11.68 15.24
N ALA A 19 -2.53 11.57 14.40
CA ALA A 19 -3.92 11.50 14.85
C ALA A 19 -4.32 10.14 15.42
N VAL A 20 -3.55 9.08 15.15
CA VAL A 20 -3.82 7.72 15.63
C VAL A 20 -2.91 7.28 16.78
N LEU A 21 -1.96 8.14 17.18
CA LEU A 21 -0.98 7.86 18.24
C LEU A 21 -1.61 7.56 19.62
N ASP A 22 -2.75 8.18 19.91
CA ASP A 22 -3.51 7.99 21.17
C ASP A 22 -4.67 7.00 21.03
N GLN A 23 -4.78 6.32 19.88
CA GLN A 23 -5.89 5.40 19.63
C GLN A 23 -5.58 3.97 20.08
N ASP A 24 -6.64 3.24 20.41
CA ASP A 24 -6.55 1.84 20.83
C ASP A 24 -5.84 0.99 19.75
N LYS A 25 -5.14 -0.07 20.16
CA LYS A 25 -4.45 -0.98 19.24
C LYS A 25 -5.41 -1.71 18.28
N ASN A 26 -6.71 -1.65 18.53
CA ASN A 26 -7.74 -2.16 17.62
C ASN A 26 -8.24 -1.12 16.59
N TRP A 27 -7.62 0.07 16.53
CA TRP A 27 -7.95 1.06 15.51
C TRP A 27 -7.50 0.57 14.12
N SER A 28 -8.45 0.52 13.18
CA SER A 28 -8.16 0.29 11.76
C SER A 28 -8.48 1.54 10.94
N TRP A 29 -7.65 1.81 9.95
CA TRP A 29 -7.96 2.81 8.93
C TRP A 29 -9.16 2.38 8.10
N SER A 30 -9.98 3.32 7.63
CA SER A 30 -11.06 2.97 6.71
C SER A 30 -10.47 2.53 5.36
N SER A 31 -11.08 1.51 4.74
CA SER A 31 -10.66 1.04 3.41
C SER A 31 -10.67 2.17 2.37
N GLU A 32 -11.65 3.09 2.43
CA GLU A 32 -11.71 4.25 1.53
C GLU A 32 -10.47 5.16 1.65
N LEU A 33 -9.96 5.35 2.87
CA LEU A 33 -8.76 6.16 3.09
C LEU A 33 -7.53 5.45 2.55
N ILE A 34 -7.35 4.16 2.86
CA ILE A 34 -6.25 3.34 2.35
C ILE A 34 -6.24 3.37 0.82
N CYS A 35 -7.38 3.09 0.19
CA CYS A 35 -7.55 3.14 -1.26
C CYS A 35 -7.21 4.52 -1.84
N SER A 36 -7.60 5.61 -1.17
CA SER A 36 -7.28 6.97 -1.63
C SER A 36 -5.78 7.26 -1.67
N PHE A 37 -5.01 6.76 -0.70
CA PHE A 37 -3.55 6.88 -0.72
C PHE A 37 -2.93 6.04 -1.84
N PHE A 38 -3.33 4.77 -1.96
CA PHE A 38 -2.79 3.92 -3.02
C PHE A 38 -3.12 4.43 -4.41
N LEU A 39 -4.34 4.93 -4.66
CA LEU A 39 -4.69 5.56 -5.94
C LEU A 39 -3.81 6.78 -6.25
N HIS A 40 -3.42 7.53 -5.21
CA HIS A 40 -2.49 8.63 -5.37
C HIS A 40 -1.10 8.11 -5.77
N PHE A 41 -0.56 7.15 -5.02
CA PHE A 41 0.77 6.57 -5.28
C PHE A 41 0.86 5.86 -6.64
N GLU A 42 -0.19 5.14 -7.04
CA GLU A 42 -0.28 4.52 -8.36
C GLU A 42 -0.21 5.59 -9.47
N LYS A 43 -0.97 6.68 -9.32
CA LYS A 43 -1.01 7.78 -10.29
C LYS A 43 0.31 8.55 -10.36
N SER A 44 0.97 8.78 -9.21
CA SER A 44 2.26 9.45 -9.13
C SER A 44 3.45 8.51 -9.43
N LYS A 45 3.19 7.20 -9.59
CA LYS A 45 4.19 6.14 -9.75
C LYS A 45 5.16 6.04 -8.57
N ASP A 46 4.70 6.40 -7.38
CA ASP A 46 5.49 6.46 -6.16
C ASP A 46 5.41 5.15 -5.37
N VAL A 47 6.27 4.21 -5.74
CA VAL A 47 6.38 2.92 -5.06
C VAL A 47 6.90 3.08 -3.63
N ASP A 48 7.83 4.01 -3.39
CA ASP A 48 8.45 4.16 -2.07
C ASP A 48 7.43 4.70 -1.06
N GLY A 49 6.59 5.65 -1.46
CA GLY A 49 5.46 6.14 -0.66
C GLY A 49 4.42 5.04 -0.37
N ALA A 50 4.11 4.19 -1.37
CA ALA A 50 3.21 3.06 -1.18
C ALA A 50 3.77 2.01 -0.20
N GLU A 51 5.06 1.68 -0.29
CA GLU A 51 5.73 0.77 0.66
C GLU A 51 5.77 1.34 2.07
N GLU A 52 6.01 2.65 2.21
CA GLU A 52 6.01 3.30 3.51
C GLU A 52 4.61 3.32 4.15
N LEU A 53 3.55 3.49 3.34
CA LEU A 53 2.18 3.30 3.80
C LEU A 53 1.97 1.86 4.28
N CYS A 54 2.38 0.83 3.52
CA CYS A 54 2.25 -0.57 3.94
C CYS A 54 2.92 -0.82 5.30
N LYS A 55 4.17 -0.38 5.49
CA LYS A 55 4.88 -0.51 6.77
C LYS A 55 4.17 0.22 7.90
N THR A 56 3.60 1.38 7.59
CA THR A 56 2.84 2.18 8.54
C THR A 56 1.61 1.39 8.98
N LEU A 57 0.72 1.03 8.05
CA LEU A 57 -0.49 0.25 8.30
C LEU A 57 -0.23 -1.03 9.11
N ALA A 58 0.86 -1.75 8.80
CA ALA A 58 1.27 -2.97 9.47
C ALA A 58 1.57 -2.81 10.99
N LYS A 59 1.79 -1.58 11.48
CA LYS A 59 1.98 -1.30 12.92
C LYS A 59 0.71 -1.54 13.76
N TRP A 60 -0.48 -1.47 13.14
CA TRP A 60 -1.77 -1.61 13.83
C TRP A 60 -2.46 -2.93 13.51
N SER A 61 -2.38 -3.38 12.26
CA SER A 61 -2.99 -4.64 11.83
C SER A 61 -2.23 -5.26 10.66
N PRO A 62 -2.19 -6.60 10.54
CA PRO A 62 -1.71 -7.26 9.33
C PRO A 62 -2.41 -6.72 8.08
N LEU A 63 -1.66 -6.60 6.99
CA LEU A 63 -2.21 -6.18 5.70
C LEU A 63 -3.03 -7.32 5.08
N GLY A 64 -4.14 -6.96 4.45
CA GLY A 64 -4.96 -7.88 3.67
C GLY A 64 -4.57 -7.91 2.20
N SER A 65 -5.15 -8.87 1.47
CA SER A 65 -4.96 -9.03 0.02
C SER A 65 -5.26 -7.74 -0.76
N GLU A 66 -6.33 -7.03 -0.42
CA GLU A 66 -6.70 -5.77 -1.08
C GLU A 66 -5.57 -4.72 -1.05
N SER A 67 -4.87 -4.57 0.08
CA SER A 67 -3.75 -3.63 0.20
C SER A 67 -2.57 -4.06 -0.67
N TYR A 68 -2.31 -5.36 -0.78
CA TYR A 68 -1.27 -5.89 -1.64
C TYR A 68 -1.59 -5.76 -3.13
N THR A 69 -2.85 -5.96 -3.54
CA THR A 69 -3.28 -5.70 -4.93
C THR A 69 -3.00 -4.25 -5.33
N LEU A 70 -3.29 -3.30 -4.43
CA LEU A 70 -3.04 -1.88 -4.66
C LEU A 70 -1.54 -1.54 -4.70
N LEU A 71 -0.73 -2.16 -3.85
CA LEU A 71 0.72 -2.03 -3.90
C LEU A 71 1.28 -2.56 -5.24
N LEU A 72 0.85 -3.75 -5.67
CA LEU A 72 1.25 -4.36 -6.94
C LEU A 72 0.91 -3.47 -8.14
N LYS A 73 -0.29 -2.87 -8.16
CA LYS A 73 -0.69 -1.88 -9.19
C LYS A 73 0.27 -0.70 -9.25
N THR A 74 0.73 -0.22 -8.10
CA THR A 74 1.71 0.86 -8.02
C THR A 74 3.06 0.46 -8.63
N TYR A 75 3.56 -0.74 -8.32
CA TYR A 75 4.78 -1.28 -8.95
C TYR A 75 4.65 -1.38 -10.48
N VAL A 76 3.52 -1.90 -10.96
CA VAL A 76 3.24 -2.02 -12.40
C VAL A 76 3.18 -0.64 -13.07
N ALA A 77 2.48 0.33 -12.47
CA ALA A 77 2.37 1.69 -13.01
C ALA A 77 3.73 2.40 -13.08
N ALA A 78 4.61 2.13 -12.12
CA ALA A 78 5.97 2.64 -12.05
C ALA A 78 6.99 1.86 -12.90
N GLU A 79 6.58 0.75 -13.54
CA GLU A 79 7.47 -0.15 -14.30
C GLU A 79 8.66 -0.64 -13.46
N ARG A 80 8.45 -0.81 -12.15
CA ARG A 80 9.48 -1.24 -11.20
C ARG A 80 9.39 -2.74 -10.94
N ALA A 81 10.50 -3.45 -11.10
CA ALA A 81 10.59 -4.86 -10.78
C ALA A 81 10.72 -5.11 -9.27
N CYS A 82 10.16 -6.22 -8.80
CA CYS A 82 10.26 -6.71 -7.43
C CYS A 82 10.21 -8.24 -7.38
N ASN A 83 11.34 -8.88 -7.68
CA ASN A 83 11.46 -10.34 -7.79
C ASN A 83 11.19 -11.10 -6.48
N GLY A 84 11.23 -10.40 -5.33
CA GLY A 84 10.90 -10.96 -4.02
C GLY A 84 9.41 -10.86 -3.65
N MET A 85 8.58 -10.20 -4.46
CA MET A 85 7.20 -9.87 -4.07
C MET A 85 6.34 -11.11 -3.86
N GLN A 86 6.42 -12.10 -4.76
CA GLN A 86 5.65 -13.34 -4.62
C GLN A 86 5.99 -14.05 -3.31
N LYS A 87 7.29 -14.22 -3.03
CA LYS A 87 7.75 -14.84 -1.79
C LYS A 87 7.29 -14.06 -0.55
N ARG A 88 7.28 -12.72 -0.60
CA ARG A 88 6.77 -11.87 0.49
C ARG A 88 5.28 -12.14 0.75
N LEU A 89 4.45 -12.23 -0.28
CA LEU A 89 3.02 -12.53 -0.14
C LEU A 89 2.80 -13.90 0.51
N GLU A 90 3.57 -14.91 0.08
CA GLU A 90 3.53 -16.26 0.67
C GLU A 90 3.95 -16.26 2.14
N GLU A 91 5.03 -15.56 2.49
CA GLU A 91 5.53 -15.44 3.88
C GLU A 91 4.53 -14.71 4.80
N GLU A 92 3.76 -13.76 4.26
CA GLU A 92 2.70 -13.06 4.99
C GLU A 92 1.34 -13.77 4.96
N GLY A 93 1.25 -14.94 4.32
CA GLY A 93 0.03 -15.74 4.25
C GLY A 93 -1.08 -15.09 3.42
N ILE A 94 -0.71 -14.24 2.45
CA ILE A 94 -1.65 -13.58 1.55
C ILE A 94 -2.07 -14.56 0.46
N GLU A 95 -3.37 -14.77 0.33
CA GLU A 95 -3.94 -15.53 -0.79
C GLU A 95 -3.73 -14.75 -2.09
N ILE A 96 -3.06 -15.39 -3.06
CA ILE A 96 -2.81 -14.83 -4.39
C ILE A 96 -3.96 -15.26 -5.29
N ASP A 97 -4.74 -14.29 -5.76
CA ASP A 97 -5.80 -14.50 -6.74
C ASP A 97 -5.32 -14.26 -8.18
N ASP A 98 -6.19 -14.54 -9.16
CA ASP A 98 -5.89 -14.37 -10.59
C ASP A 98 -5.44 -12.93 -10.95
N GLU A 99 -5.94 -11.90 -10.24
CA GLU A 99 -5.54 -10.52 -10.47
C GLU A 99 -4.09 -10.30 -9.99
N MET A 100 -3.77 -10.76 -8.79
CA MET A 100 -2.42 -10.69 -8.24
C MET A 100 -1.42 -11.47 -9.08
N GLU A 101 -1.74 -12.68 -9.55
CA GLU A 101 -0.87 -13.44 -10.45
C GLU A 101 -0.54 -12.64 -11.73
N GLY A 102 -1.57 -12.02 -12.33
CA GLY A 102 -1.42 -11.16 -13.49
C GLY A 102 -0.52 -9.94 -13.24
N LEU A 103 -0.55 -9.37 -12.04
CA LEU A 103 0.33 -8.26 -11.65
C LEU A 103 1.75 -8.73 -11.33
N LEU A 104 1.90 -9.83 -10.60
CA LEU A 104 3.19 -10.41 -10.23
C LEU A 104 4.01 -10.79 -11.47
N SER A 105 3.37 -11.37 -12.49
CA SER A 105 4.03 -11.72 -13.76
C SER A 105 4.69 -10.54 -14.48
N LYS A 106 4.27 -9.31 -14.18
CA LYS A 106 4.82 -8.08 -14.77
C LYS A 106 6.01 -7.52 -14.00
N ILE A 107 6.12 -7.84 -12.70
CA ILE A 107 7.10 -7.23 -11.80
C ILE A 107 8.15 -8.22 -11.29
N CYS A 108 7.87 -9.52 -11.31
CA CYS A 108 8.79 -10.59 -10.93
C CYS A 108 9.52 -11.11 -12.19
N THR A 109 10.54 -10.38 -12.66
CA THR A 109 11.26 -10.66 -13.93
C THR A 109 12.69 -11.16 -13.76
#